data_AF-A0A921B7H1-F1
#
_entry.id   AF-A0A921B7H1-F1
#
_cell.length_a   1.000
_cell.length_b   1.000
_cell.length_c   1.000
_cell.angle_alpha   90.00
_cell.angle_beta   90.00
_cell.angle_gamma   90.00
#
_symmetry.space_group_name_H-M   'P 1'
#
loop_
_entity.id
_entity.type
_entity.pdbx_description
1 polymer ?
#
loop_
_entity_poly.entity_id
_entity_poly.type
_entity_poly.pdbx_seq_one_letter_code
_entity_poly.pdbx_strand_id
1 'polypeptide(L)'
;MTMKSGPRITMDSTRLTQHGRWKGKIGFQEEQIIIEPETYMGSRDRSWGIRPVGLPDSQPLSPAQIPQFYWLWCPANFREFASHTFFVDDEKGNPISSHAVIQRKQTNVLVNLSKEVIYKPGTRRISKATFVAESPDGTQVKTIIEPKYNMFMCGLGYMHPEWGHGHFKGENESHYDFYDLKK
;
A
#
# COMPACT_ATOMS: atom_id res chain seq x y z
N MET A 1 -13.92 1.89 1.36
CA MET A 1 -13.73 0.87 2.42
C MET A 1 -14.00 1.52 3.76
N THR A 2 -14.84 0.90 4.58
CA THR A 2 -15.24 1.42 5.88
C THR A 2 -14.88 0.42 6.99
N MET A 3 -14.22 0.89 8.04
CA MET A 3 -13.88 0.13 9.25
C MET A 3 -14.44 0.86 10.47
N LYS A 4 -14.84 0.09 11.47
CA LYS A 4 -15.48 0.59 12.69
C LYS A 4 -14.84 0.00 13.93
N SER A 5 -14.90 0.74 15.03
CA SER A 5 -14.61 0.29 16.39
C SER A 5 -15.86 0.57 17.23
N GLY A 6 -16.66 -0.46 17.47
CA GLY A 6 -17.99 -0.31 18.06
C GLY A 6 -18.86 0.65 17.22
N PRO A 7 -19.42 1.73 17.81
CA PRO A 7 -20.26 2.68 17.07
C PRO A 7 -19.45 3.68 16.22
N ARG A 8 -18.12 3.79 16.39
CA ARG A 8 -17.30 4.80 15.70
C ARG A 8 -16.74 4.28 14.39
N ILE A 9 -16.80 5.11 13.35
CA ILE A 9 -16.05 4.89 12.11
C ILE A 9 -14.60 5.31 12.36
N THR A 10 -13.68 4.35 12.26
CA THR A 10 -12.24 4.60 12.43
C THR A 10 -11.56 4.88 11.10
N MET A 11 -12.13 4.38 10.01
CA MET A 11 -11.70 4.68 8.66
C MET A 11 -12.88 4.56 7.71
N ASP A 12 -13.06 5.56 6.87
CA ASP A 12 -13.93 5.47 5.71
C ASP A 12 -13.22 6.17 4.56
N SER A 13 -12.62 5.37 3.68
CA SER A 13 -11.69 5.89 2.71
C SER A 13 -11.95 5.39 1.31
N THR A 14 -11.65 6.28 0.38
CA THR A 14 -11.53 5.99 -1.04
C THR A 14 -10.05 6.06 -1.42
N ARG A 15 -9.64 5.22 -2.37
CA ARG A 15 -8.26 5.14 -2.85
C ARG A 15 -8.25 5.16 -4.37
N LEU A 16 -7.32 5.94 -4.91
CA LEU A 16 -6.97 5.99 -6.31
C LEU A 16 -5.52 5.50 -6.45
N THR A 17 -5.31 4.51 -7.30
CA THR A 17 -3.98 4.08 -7.71
C THR A 17 -3.85 4.29 -9.22
N GLN A 18 -2.87 5.09 -9.62
CA GLN A 18 -2.58 5.40 -11.02
C GLN A 18 -1.22 4.84 -11.39
N HIS A 19 -1.15 4.09 -12.48
CA HIS A 19 0.07 3.58 -13.05
C HIS A 19 0.58 4.53 -14.13
N GLY A 20 1.90 4.69 -14.23
CA GLY A 20 2.48 5.60 -15.21
C GLY A 20 3.99 5.45 -15.36
N ARG A 21 4.55 6.35 -16.16
CA ARG A 21 5.98 6.51 -16.38
C ARG A 21 6.39 7.88 -15.87
N TRP A 22 7.54 7.95 -15.23
CA TRP A 22 8.02 9.16 -14.57
C TRP A 22 9.10 9.83 -15.41
N LYS A 23 9.13 11.16 -15.37
CA LYS A 23 10.21 11.96 -15.96
C LYS A 23 10.63 13.03 -14.98
N GLY A 24 11.93 13.26 -14.83
CA GLY A 24 12.45 14.31 -13.98
C GLY A 24 13.85 14.01 -13.45
N LYS A 25 14.16 14.58 -12.29
CA LYS A 25 15.43 14.35 -11.60
C LYS A 25 15.19 14.31 -10.09
N ILE A 26 15.91 13.43 -9.41
CA ILE A 26 16.02 13.41 -7.95
C ILE A 26 17.45 13.80 -7.62
N GLY A 27 17.62 14.85 -6.81
CA GLY A 27 18.89 15.21 -6.21
C GLY A 27 18.92 14.75 -4.75
N PHE A 28 19.97 14.06 -4.35
CA PHE A 28 20.22 13.74 -2.94
C PHE A 28 21.72 13.84 -2.67
N GLN A 29 22.09 14.73 -1.75
CA GLN A 29 23.50 15.09 -1.50
C GLN A 29 24.19 15.51 -2.82
N GLU A 30 25.31 14.87 -3.17
CA GLU A 30 26.07 15.13 -4.40
C GLU A 30 25.60 14.27 -5.59
N GLU A 31 24.63 13.37 -5.37
CA GLU A 31 24.12 12.48 -6.41
C GLU A 31 22.89 13.08 -7.10
N GLN A 32 22.82 12.87 -8.42
CA GLN A 32 21.65 13.19 -9.22
C GLN A 32 21.20 11.96 -10.01
N ILE A 33 19.96 11.54 -9.77
CA ILE A 33 19.30 10.47 -10.51
C ILE A 33 18.42 11.11 -11.58
N ILE A 34 18.73 10.85 -12.84
CA ILE A 34 17.87 11.23 -13.97
C ILE A 34 16.79 10.17 -14.12
N ILE A 35 15.53 10.61 -14.11
CA ILE A 35 14.36 9.76 -14.27
C ILE A 35 13.87 9.92 -15.71
N GLU A 36 14.05 8.87 -16.51
CA GLU A 36 13.52 8.80 -17.87
C GLU A 36 12.33 7.84 -17.97
N PRO A 37 11.26 8.21 -18.70
CA PRO A 37 10.03 7.44 -18.72
C PRO A 37 10.20 6.06 -19.35
N GLU A 38 11.19 5.85 -20.22
CA GLU A 38 11.50 4.56 -20.83
C GLU A 38 11.90 3.53 -19.75
N THR A 39 12.59 3.98 -18.70
CA THR A 39 13.17 3.13 -17.65
C THR A 39 12.32 3.12 -16.38
N TYR A 40 11.75 4.28 -15.99
CA TYR A 40 11.08 4.46 -14.71
C TYR A 40 9.56 4.39 -14.84
N MET A 41 9.01 3.20 -14.57
CA MET A 41 7.59 3.01 -14.30
C MET A 41 7.30 3.25 -12.81
N GLY A 42 6.08 3.64 -12.47
CA GLY A 42 5.68 3.66 -11.08
C GLY A 42 4.19 3.85 -10.87
N SER A 43 3.84 4.00 -9.60
CA SER A 43 2.45 4.03 -9.15
C SER A 43 2.27 5.23 -8.26
N ARG A 44 1.32 6.11 -8.61
CA ARG A 44 0.84 7.16 -7.73
C ARG A 44 -0.35 6.64 -6.95
N ASP A 45 -0.31 6.81 -5.65
CA ASP A 45 -1.41 6.44 -4.79
C ASP A 45 -1.93 7.66 -4.02
N ARG A 46 -3.25 7.78 -3.95
CA ARG A 46 -3.94 8.80 -3.17
C ARG A 46 -5.12 8.17 -2.46
N SER A 47 -5.14 8.29 -1.13
CA SER A 47 -6.33 7.99 -0.33
C SER A 47 -6.90 9.26 0.30
N TRP A 48 -8.22 9.32 0.45
CA TRP A 48 -8.91 10.41 1.14
C TRP A 48 -10.16 9.88 1.86
N GLY A 49 -10.73 10.68 2.75
CA GLY A 49 -11.87 10.32 3.61
C GLY A 49 -11.50 10.35 5.09
N ILE A 50 -12.29 9.67 5.92
CA ILE A 50 -12.00 9.49 7.36
C ILE A 50 -10.83 8.51 7.47
N ARG A 51 -9.74 8.93 8.12
CA ARG A 51 -8.52 8.13 8.25
C ARG A 51 -7.96 8.28 9.66
N PRO A 52 -7.38 7.23 10.25
CA PRO A 52 -6.71 7.30 11.55
C PRO A 52 -5.28 7.84 11.42
N VAL A 53 -5.12 8.97 10.73
CA VAL A 53 -3.83 9.63 10.47
C VAL A 53 -3.98 11.14 10.66
N GLY A 54 -2.87 11.86 10.87
CA GLY A 54 -2.92 13.26 11.27
C GLY A 54 -3.20 13.42 12.77
N LEU A 55 -3.79 14.55 13.15
CA LEU A 55 -4.09 14.84 14.55
C LEU A 55 -5.15 13.88 15.10
N PRO A 56 -4.88 13.19 16.22
CA PRO A 56 -5.83 12.27 16.81
C PRO A 56 -7.01 13.03 17.43
N ASP A 57 -8.16 12.35 17.50
CA ASP A 57 -9.26 12.79 18.36
C ASP A 57 -8.79 12.78 19.83
N SER A 58 -9.09 13.84 20.56
CA SER A 58 -8.81 13.95 21.99
C SER A 58 -9.53 12.88 22.83
N GLN A 59 -10.65 12.36 22.34
CA GLN A 59 -11.43 11.38 23.06
C GLN A 59 -10.89 9.96 22.84
N PRO A 60 -10.48 9.24 23.90
CA PRO A 60 -10.03 7.87 23.76
C PRO A 60 -11.16 6.96 23.24
N LEU A 61 -10.75 5.90 22.54
CA LEU A 61 -11.64 4.79 22.22
C LEU A 61 -11.94 4.02 23.50
N SER A 62 -13.23 3.85 23.81
CA SER A 62 -13.70 3.08 24.96
C SER A 62 -14.72 2.03 24.51
N PRO A 63 -14.51 0.73 24.82
CA PRO A 63 -13.31 0.19 25.45
C PRO A 63 -12.09 0.32 24.52
N ALA A 64 -10.89 0.32 25.09
CA ALA A 64 -9.66 0.25 24.31
C ALA A 64 -9.68 -1.03 23.47
N GLN A 65 -9.52 -0.89 22.15
CA GLN A 65 -9.40 -2.02 21.24
C GLN A 65 -7.96 -2.14 20.75
N ILE A 66 -7.51 -3.38 20.53
CA ILE A 66 -6.24 -3.65 19.89
C ILE A 66 -6.35 -3.15 18.44
N PRO A 67 -5.42 -2.29 17.97
CA PRO A 67 -5.44 -1.85 16.59
C PRO A 67 -5.37 -3.04 15.62
N GLN A 68 -6.37 -3.14 14.73
CA GLN A 68 -6.40 -4.16 13.69
C GLN A 68 -6.35 -3.51 12.32
N PHE A 69 -5.29 -3.79 11.57
CA PHE A 69 -5.17 -3.38 10.17
C PHE A 69 -4.21 -4.31 9.43
N TYR A 70 -4.77 -5.25 8.68
CA TYR A 70 -4.01 -6.10 7.78
C TYR A 70 -4.21 -5.62 6.35
N TRP A 71 -3.13 -5.17 5.70
CA TRP A 71 -3.21 -4.48 4.42
C TRP A 71 -2.17 -5.03 3.45
N LEU A 72 -2.64 -5.59 2.33
CA LEU A 72 -1.82 -5.95 1.19
C LEU A 72 -2.10 -4.96 0.06
N TRP A 73 -1.07 -4.23 -0.36
CA TRP A 73 -1.11 -3.27 -1.46
C TRP A 73 -0.05 -3.66 -2.48
N CYS A 74 -0.49 -4.20 -3.61
CA CYS A 74 0.39 -4.78 -4.61
C CYS A 74 0.12 -4.20 -6.01
N PRO A 75 0.41 -2.92 -6.25
CA PRO A 75 0.50 -2.40 -7.61
C PRO A 75 1.77 -2.94 -8.30
N ALA A 76 1.64 -3.41 -9.53
CA ALA A 76 2.75 -3.87 -10.34
C ALA A 76 2.66 -3.30 -11.75
N ASN A 77 3.81 -2.88 -12.28
CA ASN A 77 3.94 -2.36 -13.64
C ASN A 77 4.74 -3.37 -14.47
N PHE A 78 4.19 -3.77 -15.60
CA PHE A 78 4.84 -4.59 -16.61
C PHE A 78 4.97 -3.79 -17.91
N ARG A 79 5.77 -4.30 -18.85
CA ARG A 79 6.01 -3.60 -20.13
C ARG A 79 4.73 -3.31 -20.92
N GLU A 80 3.75 -4.21 -20.85
CA GLU A 80 2.52 -4.14 -21.67
C GLU A 80 1.23 -3.93 -20.87
N PHE A 81 1.28 -4.05 -19.55
CA PHE A 81 0.11 -3.97 -18.70
C PHE A 81 0.51 -3.56 -17.27
N ALA A 82 -0.46 -3.13 -16.48
CA ALA A 82 -0.31 -2.99 -15.04
C ALA A 82 -1.29 -3.91 -14.33
N SER A 83 -0.99 -4.29 -13.10
CA SER A 83 -1.92 -5.00 -12.25
C SER A 83 -1.94 -4.37 -10.87
N HIS A 84 -3.06 -4.51 -10.18
CA HIS A 84 -3.15 -4.11 -8.79
C HIS A 84 -4.01 -5.11 -8.05
N THR A 85 -3.41 -5.78 -7.07
CA THR A 85 -4.12 -6.62 -6.10
C THR A 85 -4.09 -5.95 -4.74
N PHE A 86 -5.24 -5.92 -4.08
CA PHE A 86 -5.45 -5.22 -2.83
C PHE A 86 -6.31 -6.05 -1.90
N PHE A 87 -5.90 -6.11 -0.63
CA PHE A 87 -6.70 -6.70 0.44
C PHE A 87 -6.58 -5.83 1.69
N VAL A 88 -7.72 -5.63 2.35
CA VAL A 88 -7.78 -5.25 3.76
C VAL A 88 -8.64 -6.27 4.46
N ASP A 89 -8.08 -6.91 5.49
CA ASP A 89 -8.73 -7.99 6.21
C ASP A 89 -9.08 -7.63 7.65
N ASP A 90 -10.09 -8.32 8.17
CA ASP A 90 -10.45 -8.35 9.58
C ASP A 90 -9.44 -9.15 10.42
N GLU A 91 -9.67 -9.23 11.73
CA GLU A 91 -8.83 -9.99 12.68
C GLU A 91 -8.84 -11.51 12.46
N LYS A 92 -9.80 -12.02 11.69
CA LYS A 92 -9.93 -13.44 11.33
C LYS A 92 -9.32 -13.76 9.96
N GLY A 93 -8.83 -12.74 9.25
CA GLY A 93 -8.24 -12.88 7.91
C GLY A 93 -9.26 -12.82 6.77
N ASN A 94 -10.51 -12.50 7.03
CA ASN A 94 -11.53 -12.33 5.99
C ASN A 94 -11.39 -10.94 5.36
N PRO A 95 -11.48 -10.81 4.03
CA PRO A 95 -11.39 -9.52 3.37
C PRO A 95 -12.61 -8.64 3.68
N ILE A 96 -12.37 -7.50 4.33
CA ILE A 96 -13.34 -6.40 4.47
C ILE A 96 -13.44 -5.63 3.16
N SER A 97 -12.33 -5.49 2.45
CA SER A 97 -12.26 -4.88 1.12
C SER A 97 -11.16 -5.53 0.31
N SER A 98 -11.48 -5.96 -0.89
CA SER A 98 -10.48 -6.49 -1.82
C SER A 98 -10.81 -6.09 -3.25
N HIS A 99 -9.78 -5.94 -4.07
CA HIS A 99 -9.92 -5.78 -5.50
C HIS A 99 -8.68 -6.31 -6.21
N ALA A 100 -8.88 -6.76 -7.45
CA ALA A 100 -7.81 -7.17 -8.31
C ALA A 100 -8.13 -6.72 -9.73
N VAL A 101 -7.19 -6.05 -10.38
CA VAL A 101 -7.36 -5.56 -11.75
C VAL A 101 -6.12 -5.84 -12.57
N ILE A 102 -6.32 -6.10 -13.87
CA ILE A 102 -5.28 -6.07 -14.90
C ILE A 102 -5.68 -4.98 -15.89
N GLN A 103 -4.82 -3.98 -16.06
CA GLN A 103 -5.01 -2.86 -16.96
C GLN A 103 -4.11 -2.99 -18.18
N ARG A 104 -4.73 -3.07 -19.37
CA ARG A 104 -4.10 -2.85 -20.68
C ARG A 104 -4.72 -1.61 -21.32
N LYS A 105 -5.13 -1.69 -22.59
CA LYS A 105 -6.03 -0.70 -23.21
C LYS A 105 -7.40 -0.67 -22.52
N GLN A 106 -7.86 -1.82 -22.05
CA GLN A 106 -9.08 -1.97 -21.27
C GLN A 106 -8.74 -2.49 -19.87
N THR A 107 -9.64 -2.24 -18.93
CA THR A 107 -9.55 -2.72 -17.55
C THR A 107 -10.25 -4.06 -17.43
N ASN A 108 -9.51 -5.10 -17.02
CA ASN A 108 -10.08 -6.37 -16.61
C ASN A 108 -10.16 -6.37 -15.09
N VAL A 109 -11.39 -6.28 -14.56
CA VAL A 109 -11.66 -6.46 -13.14
C VAL A 109 -11.76 -7.96 -12.88
N LEU A 110 -10.96 -8.44 -11.94
CA LEU A 110 -10.92 -9.85 -11.56
C LEU A 110 -11.88 -10.11 -10.40
N VAL A 111 -12.41 -11.33 -10.35
CA VAL A 111 -13.38 -11.81 -9.34
C VAL A 111 -12.84 -13.05 -8.62
N ASN A 112 -13.55 -13.53 -7.61
CA ASN A 112 -13.19 -14.75 -6.85
C ASN A 112 -11.77 -14.71 -6.27
N LEU A 113 -11.43 -13.57 -5.65
CA LEU A 113 -10.11 -13.32 -5.10
C LEU A 113 -9.83 -14.20 -3.88
N SER A 114 -8.68 -14.85 -3.88
CA SER A 114 -8.10 -15.52 -2.74
C SER A 114 -6.62 -15.22 -2.61
N LYS A 115 -6.09 -15.46 -1.41
CA LYS A 115 -4.69 -15.18 -1.09
C LYS A 115 -4.11 -16.24 -0.17
N GLU A 116 -2.84 -16.51 -0.38
CA GLU A 116 -2.00 -17.31 0.51
C GLU A 116 -0.73 -16.50 0.77
N VAL A 117 -0.39 -16.30 2.04
CA VAL A 117 0.77 -15.50 2.44
C VAL A 117 1.64 -16.33 3.38
N ILE A 118 2.90 -16.52 3.00
CA ILE A 118 3.88 -17.26 3.77
C ILE A 118 4.86 -16.27 4.37
N TYR A 119 5.03 -16.32 5.70
CA TYR A 119 5.93 -15.45 6.44
C TYR A 119 7.27 -16.12 6.70
N LYS A 120 8.33 -15.30 6.81
CA LYS A 120 9.61 -15.77 7.33
C LYS A 120 9.44 -16.13 8.81
N PRO A 121 9.88 -17.32 9.26
CA PRO A 121 9.74 -17.75 10.65
C PRO A 121 10.21 -16.69 11.66
N GLY A 122 9.44 -16.51 12.75
CA GLY A 122 9.77 -15.55 13.81
C GLY A 122 9.56 -14.08 13.44
N THR A 123 9.00 -13.76 12.26
CA THR A 123 8.80 -12.38 11.82
C THR A 123 7.41 -12.17 11.21
N ARG A 124 7.05 -10.91 10.98
CA ARG A 124 5.90 -10.52 10.15
C ARG A 124 6.28 -10.21 8.70
N ARG A 125 7.48 -10.62 8.25
CA ARG A 125 7.95 -10.36 6.88
C ARG A 125 7.43 -11.43 5.94
N ILE A 126 6.81 -11.01 4.85
CA ILE A 126 6.36 -11.91 3.78
C ILE A 126 7.60 -12.52 3.10
N SER A 127 7.59 -13.83 2.93
CA SER A 127 8.55 -14.59 2.13
C SER A 127 8.01 -14.90 0.74
N LYS A 128 6.69 -15.14 0.65
CA LYS A 128 5.96 -15.37 -0.59
C LYS A 128 4.50 -14.99 -0.40
N ALA A 129 3.90 -14.38 -1.41
CA ALA A 129 2.45 -14.22 -1.47
C ALA A 129 1.95 -14.76 -2.82
N THR A 130 0.86 -15.53 -2.77
CA THR A 130 0.13 -16.01 -3.94
C THR A 130 -1.25 -15.39 -3.92
N PHE A 131 -1.64 -14.74 -5.00
CA PHE A 131 -3.00 -14.26 -5.22
C PHE A 131 -3.61 -15.02 -6.39
N VAL A 132 -4.81 -15.55 -6.19
CA VAL A 132 -5.58 -16.21 -7.23
C VAL A 132 -6.88 -15.44 -7.41
N ALA A 133 -7.25 -15.20 -8.66
CA ALA A 133 -8.51 -14.58 -9.05
C ALA A 133 -8.93 -15.14 -10.41
N GLU A 134 -10.10 -14.74 -10.88
CA GLU A 134 -10.65 -15.15 -12.16
C GLU A 134 -10.96 -13.92 -13.01
N SER A 135 -10.64 -14.00 -14.31
CA SER A 135 -11.09 -13.03 -15.29
C SER A 135 -12.60 -13.20 -15.55
N PRO A 136 -13.29 -12.21 -16.16
CA PRO A 136 -14.72 -12.31 -16.45
C PRO A 136 -15.12 -13.50 -17.35
N ASP A 137 -14.18 -14.03 -18.13
CA ASP A 137 -14.36 -15.23 -18.97
C ASP A 137 -14.11 -16.56 -18.24
N GLY A 138 -13.85 -16.52 -16.93
CA GLY A 138 -13.53 -17.69 -16.11
C GLY A 138 -12.05 -18.11 -16.14
N THR A 139 -11.19 -17.40 -16.88
CA THR A 139 -9.76 -17.70 -16.91
C THR A 139 -9.13 -17.39 -15.55
N GLN A 140 -8.51 -18.41 -14.93
CA GLN A 140 -7.79 -18.21 -13.68
C GLN A 140 -6.53 -17.37 -13.89
N VAL A 141 -6.36 -16.36 -13.04
CA VAL A 141 -5.19 -15.49 -12.95
C VAL A 141 -4.49 -15.76 -11.64
N LYS A 142 -3.20 -16.15 -11.72
CA LYS A 142 -2.35 -16.38 -10.55
C LYS A 142 -1.19 -15.40 -10.53
N THR A 143 -1.11 -14.60 -9.48
CA THR A 143 0.01 -13.68 -9.23
C THR A 143 0.86 -14.23 -8.08
N ILE A 144 2.17 -14.37 -8.31
CA ILE A 144 3.12 -14.86 -7.30
C ILE A 144 4.13 -13.74 -7.02
N ILE A 145 4.27 -13.39 -5.75
CA ILE A 145 5.15 -12.33 -5.27
C ILE A 145 6.22 -12.94 -4.38
N GLU A 146 7.47 -12.70 -4.75
CA GLU A 146 8.66 -13.07 -3.98
C GLU A 146 9.43 -11.78 -3.65
N PRO A 147 9.37 -11.29 -2.40
CA PRO A 147 9.99 -10.01 -2.03
C PRO A 147 11.52 -10.04 -2.18
N LYS A 148 12.06 -9.11 -2.98
CA LYS A 148 13.51 -8.94 -3.18
C LYS A 148 14.13 -7.96 -2.19
N TYR A 149 13.41 -6.90 -1.85
CA TYR A 149 13.87 -5.82 -0.99
C TYR A 149 12.82 -5.50 0.06
N ASN A 150 13.26 -4.98 1.21
CA ASN A 150 12.35 -4.39 2.18
C ASN A 150 12.30 -2.89 1.94
N MET A 151 11.12 -2.35 1.68
CA MET A 151 10.88 -0.92 1.70
C MET A 151 10.30 -0.53 3.06
N PHE A 152 10.96 0.37 3.77
CA PHE A 152 10.52 0.81 5.10
C PHE A 152 9.56 1.99 4.95
N MET A 153 8.34 1.82 5.48
CA MET A 153 7.26 2.79 5.29
C MET A 153 7.42 4.07 6.14
N CYS A 154 8.38 4.10 7.08
CA CYS A 154 8.66 5.26 7.92
C CYS A 154 8.98 6.51 7.09
N GLY A 155 9.74 6.36 5.99
CA GLY A 155 10.04 7.47 5.07
C GLY A 155 8.83 8.01 4.30
N LEU A 156 7.69 7.30 4.34
CA LEU A 156 6.39 7.77 3.82
C LEU A 156 5.46 8.28 4.94
N GLY A 157 6.01 8.41 6.15
CA GLY A 157 5.34 8.87 7.37
C GLY A 157 4.60 7.78 8.17
N TYR A 158 4.63 6.52 7.75
CA TYR A 158 3.97 5.45 8.52
C TYR A 158 4.73 5.18 9.82
N MET A 159 4.08 5.43 10.96
CA MET A 159 4.65 5.29 12.31
C MET A 159 5.87 6.18 12.57
N HIS A 160 6.11 7.21 11.75
CA HIS A 160 7.15 8.18 12.03
C HIS A 160 6.71 9.07 13.21
N PRO A 161 7.54 9.25 14.26
CA PRO A 161 7.15 9.99 15.47
C PRO A 161 6.83 11.46 15.20
N GLU A 162 7.65 12.13 14.37
CA GLU A 162 7.45 13.54 14.04
C GLU A 162 6.78 13.76 12.68
N TRP A 163 7.24 13.11 11.62
CA TRP A 163 6.76 13.24 10.24
C TRP A 163 5.68 12.20 9.89
N GLY A 164 4.74 12.02 10.82
CA GLY A 164 3.60 11.12 10.66
C GLY A 164 2.79 11.41 9.39
N HIS A 165 2.29 10.34 8.77
CA HIS A 165 1.46 10.44 7.57
C HIS A 165 0.24 11.35 7.80
N GLY A 166 -0.05 12.26 6.86
CA GLY A 166 -1.19 13.17 6.95
C GLY A 166 -0.99 14.41 7.84
N HIS A 167 0.19 14.59 8.44
CA HIS A 167 0.51 15.82 9.17
C HIS A 167 0.96 16.93 8.21
N PHE A 168 0.43 18.14 8.38
CA PHE A 168 0.97 19.32 7.70
C PHE A 168 2.31 19.70 8.34
N LYS A 169 3.31 19.95 7.50
CA LYS A 169 4.65 20.35 7.93
C LYS A 169 5.04 21.76 7.47
N GLY A 170 4.39 22.25 6.41
CA GLY A 170 4.71 23.48 5.71
C GLY A 170 4.52 23.23 4.20
N GLU A 171 4.55 24.27 3.39
CA GLU A 171 4.22 24.15 1.95
C GLU A 171 5.26 23.36 1.16
N ASN A 172 6.56 23.53 1.46
CA ASN A 172 7.67 22.91 0.73
C ASN A 172 8.70 22.28 1.67
N GLU A 173 8.22 21.78 2.80
CA GLU A 173 9.08 21.16 3.82
C GLU A 173 9.54 19.78 3.38
N SER A 174 10.82 19.48 3.64
CA SER A 174 11.43 18.20 3.31
C SER A 174 12.33 17.74 4.45
N HIS A 175 12.39 16.44 4.67
CA HIS A 175 13.18 15.81 5.73
C HIS A 175 13.69 14.46 5.27
N TYR A 176 14.78 14.00 5.87
CA TYR A 176 15.28 12.65 5.67
C TYR A 176 15.80 12.09 6.99
N ASP A 177 15.66 10.79 7.16
CA ASP A 177 16.29 10.04 8.24
C ASP A 177 17.32 9.06 7.66
N PHE A 178 18.28 8.70 8.49
CA PHE A 178 19.25 7.66 8.19
C PHE A 178 19.22 6.58 9.27
N TYR A 179 19.12 5.33 8.83
CA TYR A 179 19.14 4.16 9.72
C TYR A 179 20.26 3.22 9.28
N ASP A 180 21.26 3.03 10.14
CA ASP A 180 22.27 2.00 9.95
C ASP A 180 21.71 0.65 10.40
N LEU A 181 21.30 -0.18 9.44
CA LEU A 181 20.72 -1.50 9.72
C LEU A 181 21.75 -2.57 10.08
N LYS A 182 23.05 -2.22 10.12
CA LYS A 182 24.14 -3.14 10.51
C LYS A 182 24.50 -3.03 11.99
N LYS A 183 23.97 -2.03 12.70
CA LYS A 183 24.11 -1.83 14.14
C LYS A 183 22.78 -2.10 14.83
#